data_AF-A0A7W4TKK2-F1
#
_entry.id   AF-A0A7W4TKK2-F1
#
_cell.length_a   1.000
_cell.length_b   1.000
_cell.length_c   1.000
_cell.angle_alpha   90.00
_cell.angle_beta   90.00
_cell.angle_gamma   90.00
#
_symmetry.space_group_name_H-M   'P 1'
#
loop_
_entity.id
_entity.type
_entity.pdbx_description
1 polymer ?
#
loop_
_entity_poly.entity_id
_entity_poly.type
_entity_poly.pdbx_seq_one_letter_code
_entity_poly.pdbx_strand_id
1 'polypeptide(L)'
;MIGPARDTTPRGVAATRLAAGYLAAQGVAVAAWWTLLLAWPPARGPFELGDPSVLRSFLLPDVGFGLASLLAARLVARGRPAALAAVAVTTGAVGYSTAMTLGHVAARGEGVVGAVAMVLATAGSALCLRAVSRATR
;
A
#
# COMPACT_ATOMS: atom_id res chain seq x y z
N MET A 1 -19.99 -24.81 -9.02
CA MET A 1 -18.67 -24.46 -8.45
C MET A 1 -18.87 -24.06 -7.00
N ILE A 2 -18.49 -24.93 -6.07
CA ILE A 2 -18.47 -24.63 -4.64
C ILE A 2 -17.19 -23.79 -4.42
N GLY A 3 -17.35 -22.49 -4.16
CA GLY A 3 -16.21 -21.62 -3.84
C GLY A 3 -15.57 -22.05 -2.51
N PRO A 4 -14.30 -21.70 -2.26
CA PRO A 4 -13.63 -22.05 -1.01
C PRO A 4 -14.42 -21.54 0.19
N ALA A 5 -14.51 -22.36 1.24
CA ALA A 5 -15.20 -22.03 2.48
C ALA A 5 -14.49 -20.84 3.12
N ARG A 6 -15.24 -19.76 3.42
CA ARG A 6 -14.64 -18.60 4.11
C ARG A 6 -14.44 -18.90 5.58
N ASP A 7 -13.33 -18.43 6.13
CA ASP A 7 -13.14 -18.38 7.58
C ASP A 7 -14.19 -17.43 8.19
N THR A 8 -15.21 -18.02 8.83
CA THR A 8 -16.28 -17.28 9.53
C THR A 8 -16.01 -17.12 11.01
N THR A 9 -14.81 -17.48 11.50
CA THR A 9 -14.48 -17.26 12.91
C THR A 9 -14.50 -15.77 13.24
N PRO A 10 -14.87 -15.38 14.48
CA PRO A 10 -14.87 -13.98 14.89
C PRO A 10 -13.53 -13.27 14.63
N ARG A 11 -12.42 -14.01 14.81
CA ARG A 11 -11.06 -13.53 14.55
C ARG A 11 -10.78 -13.32 13.06
N GLY A 12 -11.17 -14.27 12.20
CA GLY A 12 -11.03 -14.14 10.75
C GLY A 12 -11.82 -12.96 10.17
N VAL A 13 -13.05 -12.76 10.64
CA VAL A 13 -13.90 -11.63 10.26
C VAL A 13 -13.28 -10.29 10.70
N ALA A 14 -12.80 -10.21 11.95
CA ALA A 14 -12.14 -9.00 12.45
C ALA A 14 -10.85 -8.67 11.67
N ALA A 15 -10.01 -9.67 11.38
CA ALA A 15 -8.79 -9.48 10.60
C ALA A 15 -9.08 -8.97 9.17
N THR A 16 -10.12 -9.51 8.53
CA THR A 16 -10.53 -9.10 7.18
C THR A 16 -11.07 -7.66 7.17
N ARG A 17 -11.80 -7.25 8.21
CA ARG A 17 -12.25 -5.85 8.38
C ARG A 17 -11.09 -4.89 8.61
N LEU A 18 -10.13 -5.28 9.46
CA LEU A 18 -8.91 -4.49 9.68
C LEU A 18 -8.10 -4.34 8.38
N ALA A 19 -7.97 -5.41 7.59
CA ALA A 19 -7.29 -5.36 6.30
C ALA A 19 -8.00 -4.42 5.31
N ALA A 20 -9.34 -4.48 5.22
CA ALA A 20 -10.11 -3.56 4.40
C ALA A 20 -9.93 -2.09 4.85
N GLY A 21 -9.98 -1.84 6.17
CA GLY A 21 -9.76 -0.51 6.74
C GLY A 21 -8.36 0.03 6.44
N TYR A 22 -7.32 -0.80 6.60
CA TYR A 22 -5.94 -0.44 6.29
C TYR A 22 -5.77 -0.08 4.82
N LEU A 23 -6.27 -0.91 3.89
CA LEU A 23 -6.17 -0.66 2.45
C LEU A 23 -6.92 0.61 2.02
N ALA A 24 -8.05 0.90 2.67
CA ALA A 24 -8.78 2.15 2.46
C ALA A 24 -7.96 3.35 2.94
N ALA A 25 -7.43 3.28 4.16
CA ALA A 25 -6.59 4.31 4.75
C ALA A 25 -5.31 4.54 3.92
N GLN A 26 -4.68 3.48 3.41
CA GLN A 26 -3.52 3.56 2.53
C GLN A 26 -3.83 4.32 1.24
N GLY A 27 -4.95 4.02 0.58
CA GLY A 27 -5.37 4.75 -0.61
C GLY A 27 -5.66 6.24 -0.35
N VAL A 28 -6.30 6.55 0.79
CA VAL A 28 -6.55 7.94 1.21
C VAL A 28 -5.24 8.65 1.57
N ALA A 29 -4.31 7.96 2.24
CA ALA A 29 -3.02 8.50 2.62
C ALA A 29 -2.19 8.92 1.41
N VAL A 30 -2.27 8.19 0.29
CA VAL A 30 -1.63 8.60 -0.98
C VAL A 30 -2.19 9.92 -1.50
N ALA A 31 -3.51 10.10 -1.48
CA ALA A 31 -4.13 11.36 -1.89
C ALA A 31 -3.75 12.51 -0.95
N ALA A 32 -3.77 12.27 0.36
CA ALA A 32 -3.34 13.24 1.37
C ALA A 32 -1.86 13.62 1.22
N TRP A 33 -1.00 12.63 0.95
CA TRP A 33 0.43 12.81 0.70
C TRP A 33 0.69 13.74 -0.48
N TRP A 34 0.10 13.45 -1.64
CA TRP A 34 0.29 14.28 -2.81
C TRP A 34 -0.33 15.67 -2.66
N THR A 35 -1.47 15.77 -1.97
CA THR A 35 -2.07 17.08 -1.63
C THR A 35 -1.12 17.90 -0.77
N LEU A 36 -0.52 17.29 0.27
CA LEU A 36 0.48 17.93 1.12
C LEU A 36 1.70 18.39 0.30
N LEU A 37 2.26 17.51 -0.53
CA LEU A 37 3.43 17.84 -1.33
C LEU A 37 3.18 18.95 -2.36
N LEU A 38 1.97 19.04 -2.89
CA LEU A 38 1.57 20.09 -3.83
C LEU A 38 1.31 21.43 -3.11
N ALA A 39 0.65 21.39 -1.95
CA ALA A 39 0.32 22.57 -1.17
C ALA A 39 1.53 23.14 -0.40
N TRP A 40 2.46 22.28 0.02
CA TRP A 40 3.63 22.66 0.82
C TRP A 40 4.92 21.99 0.30
N PRO A 41 5.57 22.57 -0.74
CA PRO A 41 6.78 22.02 -1.36
C PRO A 41 7.94 21.70 -0.40
N PRO A 42 8.23 22.50 0.66
CA PRO A 42 9.23 22.16 1.67
C PRO A 42 9.04 20.80 2.36
N ALA A 43 7.81 20.25 2.40
CA ALA A 43 7.56 18.94 2.98
C ALA A 43 8.26 17.79 2.22
N ARG A 44 8.76 18.04 0.99
CA ARG A 44 9.47 17.07 0.16
C ARG A 44 10.86 16.74 0.68
N GLY A 45 11.57 17.71 1.27
CA GLY A 45 13.01 17.60 1.59
C GLY A 45 13.42 16.31 2.32
N PRO A 46 12.71 15.89 3.41
CA PRO A 46 13.04 14.66 4.12
C PRO A 46 12.86 13.36 3.29
N PHE A 47 12.16 13.44 2.17
CA PHE A 47 11.77 12.32 1.30
C PHE A 47 12.45 12.36 -0.09
N GLU A 48 13.24 13.39 -0.37
CA GLU A 48 13.94 13.52 -1.65
C GLU A 48 15.00 12.43 -1.82
N LEU A 49 15.16 11.95 -3.06
CA LEU A 49 16.03 10.82 -3.43
C LEU A 49 17.19 11.31 -4.32
N GLY A 50 17.83 12.40 -3.94
CA GLY A 50 18.77 13.16 -4.77
C GLY A 50 18.07 14.25 -5.56
N ASP A 51 17.62 13.92 -6.77
CA ASP A 51 16.98 14.89 -7.66
C ASP A 51 15.49 15.04 -7.31
N PRO A 52 14.97 16.27 -7.07
CA PRO A 52 13.55 16.54 -6.87
C PRO A 52 12.61 16.06 -8.00
N SER A 53 13.14 15.77 -9.19
CA SER A 53 12.40 15.17 -10.31
C SER A 53 12.08 13.69 -10.06
N VAL A 54 12.93 12.97 -9.34
CA VAL A 54 12.75 11.55 -9.01
C VAL A 54 11.50 11.36 -8.16
N LEU A 55 11.35 12.13 -7.08
CA LEU A 55 10.16 12.05 -6.23
C LEU A 55 8.88 12.35 -7.04
N ARG A 56 8.93 13.33 -7.95
CA ARG A 56 7.79 13.67 -8.82
C ARG A 56 7.42 12.58 -9.81
N SER A 57 8.37 11.75 -10.25
CA SER A 57 8.09 10.62 -11.14
C SER A 57 7.17 9.56 -10.53
N PHE A 58 7.07 9.52 -9.19
CA PHE A 58 6.17 8.62 -8.47
C PHE A 58 4.71 9.07 -8.47
N LEU A 59 4.39 10.32 -8.86
CA LEU A 59 3.01 10.84 -8.81
C LEU A 59 2.01 9.93 -9.53
N LEU A 60 2.27 9.60 -10.79
CA LEU A 60 1.34 8.81 -11.59
C LEU A 60 1.26 7.35 -11.10
N PRO A 61 2.38 6.64 -10.84
CA PRO A 61 2.36 5.34 -10.18
C PRO A 61 1.60 5.34 -8.86
N ASP A 62 1.78 6.35 -8.02
CA ASP A 62 1.14 6.48 -6.72
C ASP A 62 -0.38 6.65 -6.86
N VAL A 63 -0.85 7.48 -7.79
CA VAL A 63 -2.28 7.60 -8.09
C VAL A 63 -2.88 6.24 -8.47
N GLY A 64 -2.19 5.50 -9.35
CA GLY A 64 -2.60 4.14 -9.72
C GLY A 64 -2.63 3.19 -8.52
N PHE A 65 -1.60 3.22 -7.70
CA PHE A 65 -1.48 2.44 -6.46
C PHE A 65 -2.58 2.78 -5.45
N GLY A 66 -2.87 4.06 -5.23
CA GLY A 66 -3.91 4.53 -4.33
C GLY A 66 -5.29 4.03 -4.76
N LEU A 67 -5.61 4.13 -6.06
CA LEU A 67 -6.85 3.58 -6.63
C LEU A 67 -6.92 2.06 -6.52
N ALA A 68 -5.82 1.36 -6.78
CA ALA A 68 -5.73 -0.09 -6.61
C ALA A 68 -5.97 -0.49 -5.14
N SER A 69 -5.42 0.26 -4.18
CA SER A 69 -5.61 0.04 -2.74
C SER A 69 -7.06 0.24 -2.32
N LEU A 70 -7.73 1.30 -2.81
CA LEU A 70 -9.17 1.53 -2.57
C LEU A 70 -10.04 0.43 -3.18
N LEU A 71 -9.70 -0.03 -4.38
CA LEU A 71 -10.38 -1.15 -5.03
C LEU A 71 -10.20 -2.44 -4.21
N ALA A 72 -8.98 -2.74 -3.78
CA ALA A 72 -8.69 -3.89 -2.93
C ALA A 72 -9.49 -3.83 -1.62
N ALA A 73 -9.53 -2.67 -0.96
CA ALA A 73 -10.34 -2.44 0.24
C ALA A 73 -11.82 -2.77 0.00
N ARG A 74 -12.40 -2.28 -1.11
CA ARG A 74 -13.80 -2.53 -1.49
C ARG A 74 -14.07 -4.01 -1.79
N LEU A 75 -13.14 -4.70 -2.46
CA LEU A 75 -13.26 -6.12 -2.77
C LEU A 75 -13.15 -6.98 -1.50
N VAL A 76 -12.24 -6.64 -0.58
CA VAL A 76 -12.09 -7.31 0.72
C VAL A 76 -13.34 -7.09 1.58
N ALA A 77 -13.82 -5.86 1.70
CA ALA A 77 -15.01 -5.52 2.49
C ALA A 77 -16.28 -6.25 2.01
N ARG A 78 -16.36 -6.54 0.70
CA ARG A 78 -17.48 -7.28 0.10
C ARG A 78 -17.25 -8.78 0.00
N GLY A 79 -16.10 -9.27 0.46
CA GLY A 79 -15.65 -10.65 0.25
C GLY A 79 -15.81 -11.05 -1.22
N ARG A 80 -15.15 -10.38 -2.15
CA ARG A 80 -15.16 -10.79 -3.56
C ARG A 80 -14.01 -11.77 -3.82
N PRO A 81 -14.16 -12.76 -4.73
CA PRO A 81 -13.10 -13.73 -5.00
C PRO A 81 -11.82 -13.07 -5.54
N ALA A 82 -11.94 -11.96 -6.25
CA ALA A 82 -10.81 -11.17 -6.74
C ALA A 82 -10.05 -10.39 -5.64
N ALA A 83 -10.51 -10.40 -4.39
CA ALA A 83 -9.88 -9.65 -3.31
C ALA A 83 -8.42 -10.06 -3.08
N LEU A 84 -8.12 -11.36 -3.11
CA LEU A 84 -6.75 -11.85 -2.90
C LEU A 84 -5.80 -11.33 -3.98
N ALA A 85 -6.21 -11.38 -5.25
CA ALA A 85 -5.41 -10.86 -6.37
C ALA A 85 -5.21 -9.35 -6.26
N ALA A 86 -6.26 -8.59 -5.93
CA ALA A 86 -6.15 -7.13 -5.78
C ALA A 86 -5.21 -6.73 -4.64
N VAL A 87 -5.27 -7.43 -3.50
CA VAL A 87 -4.35 -7.20 -2.39
C VAL A 87 -2.92 -7.59 -2.78
N ALA A 88 -2.72 -8.73 -3.45
CA ALA A 88 -1.40 -9.17 -3.91
C ALA A 88 -0.75 -8.16 -4.87
N VAL A 89 -1.51 -7.62 -5.83
CA VAL A 89 -1.03 -6.57 -6.74
C VAL A 89 -0.64 -5.31 -5.97
N THR A 90 -1.49 -4.88 -5.02
CA THR A 90 -1.21 -3.71 -4.18
C THR A 90 0.05 -3.91 -3.33
N THR A 91 0.20 -5.09 -2.70
CA THR A 91 1.39 -5.46 -1.94
C THR A 91 2.65 -5.51 -2.81
N GLY A 92 2.54 -6.03 -4.03
CA GLY A 92 3.65 -6.06 -4.99
C GLY A 92 4.08 -4.66 -5.43
N ALA A 93 3.14 -3.77 -5.71
CA ALA A 93 3.42 -2.39 -6.11
C ALA A 93 4.15 -1.59 -5.01
N VAL A 94 3.68 -1.66 -3.76
CA VAL A 94 4.37 -1.01 -2.64
C VAL A 94 5.71 -1.67 -2.34
N GLY A 95 5.81 -3.00 -2.48
CA GLY A 95 7.07 -3.74 -2.33
C GLY A 95 8.13 -3.31 -3.35
N TYR A 96 7.74 -3.17 -4.62
CA TYR A 96 8.61 -2.65 -5.67
C TYR A 96 9.08 -1.22 -5.36
N SER A 97 8.15 -0.34 -4.99
CA SER A 97 8.47 1.05 -4.63
C SER A 97 9.39 1.14 -3.42
N THR A 98 9.20 0.25 -2.44
CA THR A 98 10.10 0.12 -1.28
C THR A 98 11.49 -0.31 -1.70
N ALA A 99 11.63 -1.33 -2.56
CA ALA A 99 12.93 -1.77 -3.06
C ALA A 99 13.66 -0.66 -3.82
N MET A 100 12.96 0.09 -4.68
CA MET A 100 13.53 1.23 -5.41
C MET A 100 13.99 2.34 -4.45
N THR A 101 13.17 2.67 -3.45
CA THR A 101 13.49 3.70 -2.44
C THR A 101 14.71 3.28 -1.62
N LEU A 102 14.76 2.02 -1.17
CA LEU A 102 15.92 1.47 -0.45
C LEU A 102 17.17 1.46 -1.31
N GLY A 103 17.07 1.16 -2.60
CA GLY A 103 18.18 1.24 -3.55
C GLY A 103 18.74 2.67 -3.64
N HIS A 104 17.87 3.68 -3.68
CA HIS A 104 18.30 5.08 -3.66
C HIS A 104 18.98 5.47 -2.33
N VAL A 105 18.40 5.08 -1.20
CA VAL A 105 19.01 5.31 0.13
C VAL A 105 20.38 4.63 0.22
N ALA A 106 20.51 3.39 -0.25
CA ALA A 106 21.78 2.67 -0.22
C ALA A 106 22.85 3.32 -1.12
N ALA A 107 22.43 3.90 -2.25
CA ALA A 107 23.34 4.53 -3.21
C ALA A 107 23.75 5.96 -2.82
N ARG A 108 22.89 6.72 -2.14
CA ARG A 108 23.09 8.17 -1.90
C ARG A 108 23.00 8.61 -0.44
N GLY A 109 22.45 7.78 0.44
CA GLY A 109 22.23 8.14 1.85
C GLY A 109 21.05 9.12 2.08
N GLU A 110 20.27 9.42 1.05
CA GLU A 110 19.17 10.40 1.10
C GLU A 110 17.79 9.72 1.05
N GLY A 111 16.76 10.38 1.57
CA GLY A 111 15.38 9.88 1.54
C GLY A 111 15.07 8.79 2.58
N VAL A 112 15.84 8.74 3.68
CA VAL A 112 15.70 7.73 4.75
C VAL A 112 14.29 7.72 5.35
N VAL A 113 13.66 8.89 5.52
CA VAL A 113 12.29 8.99 6.04
C VAL A 113 11.30 8.32 5.09
N GLY A 114 11.47 8.53 3.78
CA GLY A 114 10.69 7.85 2.76
C GLY A 114 10.86 6.33 2.80
N ALA A 115 12.10 5.84 2.93
CA ALA A 115 12.35 4.41 3.05
C ALA A 115 11.67 3.78 4.27
N VAL A 116 11.74 4.43 5.45
CA VAL A 116 11.07 3.94 6.65
C VAL A 116 9.55 3.86 6.42
N ALA A 117 8.95 4.91 5.86
CA ALA A 117 7.52 4.93 5.54
C ALA A 117 7.13 3.80 4.55
N MET A 118 7.94 3.58 3.52
CA MET A 118 7.73 2.53 2.53
C MET A 118 7.84 1.11 3.12
N VAL A 119 8.82 0.87 4.00
CA VAL A 119 8.94 -0.42 4.71
C VAL A 119 7.71 -0.69 5.57
N LEU A 120 7.23 0.31 6.32
CA LEU A 120 6.02 0.17 7.14
C LEU A 120 4.77 -0.07 6.28
N ALA A 121 4.64 0.63 5.15
CA ALA A 121 3.54 0.44 4.21
C ALA A 121 3.56 -0.97 3.58
N THR A 122 4.74 -1.46 3.20
CA THR A 122 4.92 -2.83 2.68
C THR A 122 4.60 -3.88 3.73
N ALA A 123 5.06 -3.71 4.97
CA ALA A 123 4.75 -4.63 6.07
C ALA A 123 3.25 -4.70 6.34
N GLY A 124 2.56 -3.55 6.42
CA GLY A 124 1.11 -3.51 6.60
C GLY A 124 0.35 -4.13 5.43
N SER A 125 0.77 -3.87 4.19
CA SER A 125 0.21 -4.52 3.00
C SER A 125 0.43 -6.05 2.99
N ALA A 126 1.60 -6.52 3.44
CA ALA A 126 1.89 -7.96 3.54
C ALA A 126 1.04 -8.64 4.64
N LEU A 127 0.78 -7.95 5.76
CA LEU A 127 -0.13 -8.42 6.80
C LEU A 127 -1.57 -8.52 6.28
N CYS A 128 -2.02 -7.55 5.48
CA CYS A 128 -3.32 -7.61 4.81
C CYS A 128 -3.41 -8.82 3.86
N LEU A 129 -2.36 -9.06 3.06
CA LEU A 129 -2.30 -10.22 2.16
C LEU A 129 -2.38 -11.55 2.93
N ARG A 130 -1.66 -11.66 4.05
CA ARG A 130 -1.73 -12.83 4.94
C ARG A 130 -3.12 -13.02 5.55
N ALA A 131 -3.77 -11.95 5.99
CA ALA A 131 -5.11 -12.01 6.56
C ALA A 131 -6.15 -12.48 5.51
N VAL A 132 -6.12 -11.87 4.33
CA VAL A 132 -7.06 -12.18 3.24
C VAL A 132 -6.83 -13.59 2.68
N SER A 133 -5.57 -14.01 2.50
CA SER A 133 -5.26 -15.37 2.02
C SER A 133 -5.73 -16.47 2.97
N ARG A 134 -5.68 -16.24 4.29
CA ARG A 134 -6.23 -17.18 5.29
C ARG A 134 -7.75 -17.25 5.23
N ALA A 135 -8.42 -16.11 5.01
CA ALA A 135 -9.88 -16.07 4.91
C ALA A 135 -10.44 -16.74 3.63
N THR A 136 -9.58 -16.96 2.62
CA THR A 136 -9.94 -17.60 1.34
C THR A 136 -9.55 -19.07 1.24
N ARG A 137 -8.88 -19.64 2.24
CA ARG A 137 -8.57 -21.08 2.32
C ARG A 137 -9.69 -21.81 3.05
#